data_AF-A0A963KML2-F1
#
_entry.id   AF-A0A963KML2-F1
#
_cell.length_a   1.000
_cell.length_b   1.000
_cell.length_c   1.000
_cell.angle_alpha   90.00
_cell.angle_beta   90.00
_cell.angle_gamma   90.00
#
_symmetry.space_group_name_H-M   'P 1'
#
loop_
_entity.id
_entity.type
_entity.pdbx_description
1 polymer ?
#
loop_
_entity_poly.entity_id
_entity_poly.type
_entity_poly.pdbx_seq_one_letter_code
_entity_poly.pdbx_strand_id
1 'polypeptide(L)' 'ICIELIQRLREIGGVCGVHVMAYRQEEFVSEIITSSGVLQGRRGRALNPNRRSNAQNRPPIDEEART' A
#
# COMPACT_ATOMS: atom_id res chain seq x y z
N ILE A 1 2.31 18.16 -9.14
CA ILE A 1 3.65 17.59 -8.90
C ILE A 1 3.62 16.10 -8.51
N CYS A 2 2.85 15.66 -7.51
CA CYS A 2 2.85 14.25 -7.04
C CYS A 2 2.53 13.23 -8.14
N ILE A 3 1.53 13.51 -8.98
CA ILE A 3 1.10 12.63 -10.07
C ILE A 3 2.25 12.37 -11.05
N GLU A 4 2.88 13.43 -11.54
CA GLU A 4 3.99 13.36 -12.49
C GLU A 4 5.21 12.67 -11.89
N LEU A 5 5.52 12.95 -10.62
CA LEU A 5 6.60 12.29 -9.90
C LEU A 5 6.37 10.78 -9.83
N ILE A 6 5.17 10.35 -9.48
CA ILE A 6 4.81 8.92 -9.43
C ILE A 6 4.92 8.28 -10.81
N GLN A 7 4.49 8.97 -11.87
CA GLN A 7 4.60 8.48 -13.25
C GLN A 7 6.07 8.25 -13.64
N ARG A 8 6.95 9.23 -13.39
CA ARG A 8 8.40 9.08 -13.65
C ARG A 8 9.05 7.99 -12.81
N LEU A 9 8.68 7.87 -11.53
CA LEU A 9 9.21 6.82 -10.65
C LEU A 9 8.85 5.41 -11.13
N ARG A 10 7.69 5.23 -11.80
CA ARG A 10 7.28 3.92 -12.35
C ARG A 10 8.10 3.48 -13.56
N GLU A 11 8.73 4.41 -14.26
CA GLU A 11 9.62 4.10 -15.40
C GLU A 11 10.98 3.58 -14.93
N ILE A 12 11.34 3.82 -13.66
CA ILE A 12 12.58 3.33 -13.06
C ILE A 12 12.44 1.84 -12.74
N GLY A 13 13.26 1.02 -13.38
CA GLY A 13 13.35 -0.41 -13.12
C GLY A 13 13.69 -0.71 -11.65
N GLY A 14 12.92 -1.60 -11.02
CA GLY A 14 13.10 -2.00 -9.62
C GLY A 14 12.17 -1.31 -8.62
N VAL A 15 11.40 -0.30 -9.03
CA VAL A 15 10.38 0.33 -8.17
C VAL A 15 9.14 -0.56 -8.07
N CYS A 16 8.94 -1.21 -6.92
CA CYS A 16 7.78 -2.09 -6.70
C CYS A 16 6.50 -1.35 -6.25
N GLY A 17 6.61 -0.11 -5.79
CA GLY A 17 5.47 0.67 -5.31
C GLY A 17 5.83 2.00 -4.68
N VAL A 18 4.80 2.71 -4.22
CA VAL A 18 4.90 4.04 -3.59
C VAL A 18 4.03 4.01 -2.33
N HIS A 19 4.56 4.53 -1.23
CA HIS A 19 3.80 4.81 -0.03
C HIS A 19 3.46 6.30 -0.01
N VAL A 20 2.17 6.62 0.05
CA VAL A 20 1.70 8.02 0.03
C VAL A 20 1.31 8.42 1.45
N MET A 21 1.93 9.49 1.94
CA MET A 21 1.57 10.17 3.18
C MET A 21 0.94 11.51 2.81
N ALA A 22 -0.27 11.79 3.31
CA ALA A 22 -1.02 13.00 2.97
C ALA A 22 -1.65 13.60 4.23
N TYR A 23 -0.80 14.09 5.13
CA TYR A 23 -1.25 14.66 6.39
C TYR A 23 -2.14 15.88 6.15
N ARG A 24 -3.38 15.84 6.67
CA ARG A 24 -4.42 16.87 6.52
C ARG A 24 -4.87 17.12 5.08
N GLN A 25 -4.50 16.24 4.16
CA GLN A 25 -4.80 16.31 2.72
C GLN A 25 -5.24 14.93 2.21
N GLU A 26 -5.83 14.13 3.09
CA GLU A 26 -6.21 12.74 2.83
C GLU A 26 -7.23 12.63 1.69
N GLU A 27 -8.05 13.67 1.49
CA GLU A 27 -9.03 13.78 0.42
C GLU A 27 -8.42 13.75 -0.99
N PHE A 28 -7.20 14.28 -1.16
CA PHE A 28 -6.51 14.30 -2.45
C PHE A 28 -5.86 12.96 -2.79
N VAL A 29 -5.72 12.04 -1.83
CA VAL A 29 -5.04 10.75 -2.05
C VAL A 29 -5.76 9.93 -3.12
N SER A 30 -7.09 9.95 -3.13
CA SER A 30 -7.89 9.23 -4.13
C SER A 30 -7.60 9.73 -5.56
N GLU A 31 -7.55 11.04 -5.72
CA GLU A 31 -7.23 11.68 -7.00
C GLU A 31 -5.79 11.37 -7.41
N ILE A 32 -4.83 11.50 -6.50
CA ILE A 32 -3.41 11.20 -6.77
C ILE A 32 -3.26 9.74 -7.24
N ILE A 33 -3.88 8.79 -6.56
CA ILE A 33 -3.81 7.36 -6.90
C ILE A 33 -4.40 7.10 -8.28
N THR A 34 -5.57 7.67 -8.56
CA THR A 34 -6.31 7.44 -9.81
C THR A 34 -5.58 8.10 -10.98
N SER A 35 -5.22 9.38 -10.85
CA SER A 35 -4.58 10.17 -11.90
C SER A 35 -3.12 9.74 -12.17
N SER A 36 -2.40 9.23 -11.17
CA SER A 36 -1.06 8.66 -11.38
C SER A 36 -1.07 7.25 -12.00
N GLY A 37 -2.22 6.59 -12.01
CA GLY A 37 -2.35 5.21 -12.48
C GLY A 37 -1.51 4.20 -11.68
N VAL A 38 -1.06 4.54 -10.47
CA VAL A 38 -0.08 3.74 -9.71
C VAL A 38 -0.56 2.32 -9.38
N LEU A 39 -1.88 2.11 -9.36
CA LEU A 39 -2.51 0.80 -9.15
C LEU A 39 -2.84 0.04 -10.44
N GLN A 40 -2.65 0.63 -11.61
CA GLN A 40 -3.00 0.03 -12.90
C GLN A 40 -2.13 -1.21 -13.14
N GLY A 41 -2.77 -2.34 -13.45
CA GLY A 41 -2.09 -3.63 -13.61
C GLY A 41 -1.75 -4.36 -12.30
N ARG A 42 -2.04 -3.76 -11.13
CA ARG A 42 -1.95 -4.49 -9.86
C ARG A 42 -3.17 -5.38 -9.73
N ARG A 43 -2.96 -6.70 -9.66
CA ARG A 43 -3.95 -7.57 -9.02
C ARG A 43 -3.95 -7.15 -7.56
N GLY A 44 -4.98 -6.41 -7.14
CA GLY A 44 -5.22 -6.15 -5.73
C GLY A 44 -5.06 -7.48 -4.99
N ARG A 45 -4.45 -7.45 -3.80
CA ARG A 45 -4.38 -8.65 -2.95
C ARG A 45 -5.83 -9.05 -2.73
N ALA A 46 -6.33 -9.99 -3.56
CA ALA A 46 -7.66 -10.54 -3.43
C ALA A 46 -7.74 -10.90 -1.96
N LEU A 47 -8.66 -10.25 -1.25
CA LEU A 47 -8.90 -10.54 0.15
C LEU A 47 -9.20 -12.04 0.17
N ASN A 48 -8.19 -12.85 0.47
CA ASN A 48 -8.40 -14.25 0.69
C ASN A 48 -9.36 -14.27 1.88
N PRO A 49 -10.60 -14.76 1.72
CA PRO A 49 -11.59 -14.71 2.78
C PRO A 49 -11.09 -15.43 4.04
N ASN A 50 -10.14 -16.37 3.90
CA ASN A 50 -9.48 -17.09 4.99
C ASN A 50 -8.31 -16.33 5.66
N ARG A 51 -8.06 -15.05 5.33
CA ARG A 51 -7.09 -14.22 6.08
C ARG A 51 -7.67 -13.63 7.36
N ARG A 52 -9.00 -13.48 7.45
CA ARG A 52 -9.64 -12.97 8.68
C ARG A 52 -9.48 -13.97 9.81
N SER A 53 -9.75 -15.26 9.54
CA SER A 53 -9.60 -16.36 10.51
C SER A 53 -8.17 -16.47 11.07
N ASN A 54 -7.13 -16.23 10.26
CA ASN A 54 -5.74 -16.30 10.73
C ASN A 54 -5.25 -15.03 11.45
N ALA A 55 -6.00 -13.92 11.40
CA ALA A 55 -5.67 -12.72 12.18
C ALA A 55 -6.05 -12.88 13.66
N GLN A 56 -7.11 -13.64 13.97
CA GLN A 56 -7.49 -14.00 15.33
C GLN A 56 -6.50 -14.96 16.02
N ASN A 57 -5.69 -15.71 15.26
CA ASN A 57 -4.77 -16.71 15.77
C ASN A 57 -3.31 -16.25 15.86
N ARG A 58 -3.04 -14.95 15.69
CA ARG A 58 -1.68 -14.43 15.83
C ARG A 58 -1.39 -14.20 17.32
N PRO A 59 -0.41 -14.90 17.93
CA PRO A 59 -0.03 -14.60 19.29
C PRO A 59 0.43 -13.14 19.38
N PRO A 60 0.14 -12.44 20.49
CA PRO A 60 0.56 -11.06 20.66
C PRO A 60 2.10 -11.01 20.69
N ILE A 61 2.63 -10.00 20.00
CA ILE A 61 4.07 -9.83 19.67
C ILE A 61 4.97 -9.56 20.88
N ASP A 62 4.39 -9.51 22.08
CA ASP A 62 5.01 -9.18 23.36
C ASP A 62 5.52 -10.40 24.13
N GLU A 63 5.05 -11.62 23.81
CA GLU A 63 5.46 -12.84 24.54
C GLU A 63 6.75 -13.47 23.98
N GLU A 64 7.09 -13.24 22.72
CA GLU A 64 8.25 -13.85 22.04
C GLU A 64 9.59 -13.10 22.27
N ALA A 65 9.55 -11.90 22.87
CA ALA A 65 10.73 -11.05 23.05
C ALA A 65 11.48 -11.29 24.38
N ARG A 66 11.11 -12.32 25.16
CA ARG A 66 11.64 -12.52 26.54
C ARG A 66 12.28 -13.88 26.83
N THR A 67 12.55 -14.72 25.83
CA THR A 67 13.37 -15.93 26.03
C THR A 67 14.47 -16.02 25.00
#